data_AF-A0A378AGA2-F1
#
_entry.id   AF-A0A378AGA2-F1
#
_cell.length_a   1.000
_cell.length_b   1.000
_cell.length_c   1.000
_cell.angle_alpha   90.00
_cell.angle_beta   90.00
_cell.angle_gamma   90.00
#
_symmetry.space_group_name_H-M   'P 1'
#
loop_
_entity.id
_entity.type
_entity.pdbx_description
1 polymer ?
#
loop_
_entity_poly.entity_id
_entity_poly.type
_entity_poly.pdbx_seq_one_letter_code
_entity_poly.pdbx_strand_id
1 'polypeptide(L)'
;MFGDHFGLNIVHVEGEQRFLDALAGESDPEAKRKIIGRVFVEVFDEEALKLDDVKWLAQGTIYPDVIESAASATGKAHVIKSHHNVGGLPKEMKMGLVEPLRELFKDEVRKIGLELGLPYDMLYRHPFPGPGLGVRVLGEVKKEYCDLLRRADAIFIEELHKADLYNKVSQAFTVSCRFVRRRDGRWP
;
A
#
# COMPACT_ATOMS: atom_id res chain seq x y z
N MET A 1 -2.01 -12.22 -13.47
CA MET A 1 -3.30 -12.11 -12.74
C MET A 1 -4.24 -11.08 -13.36
N PHE A 2 -3.77 -9.89 -13.76
CA PHE A 2 -4.62 -8.85 -14.36
C PHE A 2 -4.44 -8.65 -15.88
N GLY A 3 -3.21 -8.74 -16.41
CA GLY A 3 -2.92 -8.40 -17.81
C GLY A 3 -3.65 -9.30 -18.82
N ASP A 4 -3.60 -10.61 -18.61
CA ASP A 4 -4.09 -11.57 -19.62
C ASP A 4 -5.60 -11.85 -19.56
N HIS A 5 -6.26 -11.61 -18.41
CA HIS A 5 -7.69 -11.92 -18.23
C HIS A 5 -8.62 -10.71 -18.42
N PHE A 6 -8.13 -9.48 -18.24
CA PHE A 6 -8.97 -8.27 -18.30
C PHE A 6 -8.57 -7.30 -19.42
N GLY A 7 -7.59 -7.66 -20.26
CA GLY A 7 -7.12 -6.80 -21.35
C GLY A 7 -6.54 -5.47 -20.88
N LEU A 8 -6.03 -5.43 -19.64
CA LEU A 8 -5.45 -4.23 -19.05
C LEU A 8 -4.01 -4.05 -19.51
N ASN A 9 -3.67 -2.85 -19.95
CA ASN A 9 -2.28 -2.46 -20.19
C ASN A 9 -1.60 -2.17 -18.85
N ILE A 10 -0.72 -3.07 -18.41
CA ILE A 10 -0.03 -2.98 -17.13
C ILE A 10 1.44 -2.72 -17.39
N VAL A 11 1.89 -1.53 -17.01
CA VAL A 11 3.32 -1.17 -17.02
C VAL A 11 3.90 -1.52 -15.65
N HIS A 12 4.81 -2.48 -15.61
CA HIS A 12 5.57 -2.81 -14.41
C HIS A 12 6.83 -1.95 -14.34
N VAL A 13 7.03 -1.27 -13.21
CA VAL A 13 8.13 -0.31 -13.01
C VAL A 13 9.01 -0.83 -11.88
N GLU A 14 10.29 -1.08 -12.20
CA GLU A 14 11.26 -1.54 -11.20
C GLU A 14 11.75 -0.36 -10.34
N GLY A 15 11.14 -0.21 -9.16
CA GLY A 15 11.47 0.85 -8.20
C GLY A 15 12.30 0.42 -6.99
N GLU A 16 12.56 -0.89 -6.80
CA GLU A 16 13.06 -1.45 -5.54
C GLU A 16 14.29 -0.70 -4.99
N GLN A 17 15.31 -0.51 -5.81
CA GLN A 17 16.55 0.13 -5.39
C GLN A 17 16.33 1.59 -4.97
N ARG A 18 15.49 2.35 -5.70
CA ARG A 18 15.18 3.74 -5.36
C ARG A 18 14.52 3.86 -3.99
N PHE A 19 13.58 2.96 -3.68
CA PHE A 19 12.94 2.93 -2.35
C PHE A 19 13.93 2.53 -1.25
N LEU A 20 14.77 1.52 -1.49
CA LEU A 20 15.77 1.08 -0.51
C LEU A 20 16.80 2.18 -0.21
N ASP A 21 17.31 2.84 -1.24
CA ASP A 21 18.29 3.93 -1.10
C ASP A 21 17.70 5.12 -0.36
N ALA A 22 16.46 5.51 -0.68
CA ALA A 22 15.78 6.61 -0.01
C ALA A 22 15.47 6.31 1.47
N LEU A 23 15.30 5.04 1.84
CA LEU A 23 15.03 4.59 3.21
C LEU A 23 16.29 4.29 4.03
N ALA A 24 17.47 4.38 3.41
CA ALA A 24 18.73 4.04 4.07
C ALA A 24 18.97 4.91 5.32
N GLY A 25 19.27 4.27 6.45
CA GLY A 25 19.48 4.96 7.72
C GLY A 25 18.22 5.49 8.42
N GLU A 26 17.03 5.42 7.80
CA GLU A 26 15.79 5.92 8.42
C GLU A 26 15.11 4.85 9.27
N SER A 27 14.75 5.20 10.50
CA SER A 27 14.12 4.30 11.47
C SER A 27 12.77 4.80 11.98
N ASP A 28 12.50 6.10 11.87
CA ASP A 28 11.25 6.71 12.31
C ASP A 28 10.08 6.28 11.39
N PRO A 29 9.00 5.70 11.94
CA PRO A 29 7.87 5.22 11.15
C PRO A 29 7.22 6.30 10.28
N GLU A 30 7.08 7.53 10.77
CA GLU A 30 6.41 8.61 10.04
C GLU A 30 7.31 9.18 8.95
N ALA A 31 8.61 9.29 9.20
CA ALA A 31 9.60 9.63 8.18
C ALA A 31 9.60 8.60 7.05
N LYS A 32 9.61 7.29 7.37
CA LYS A 32 9.50 6.21 6.37
C LYS A 32 8.25 6.35 5.51
N ARG A 33 7.08 6.63 6.10
CA ARG A 33 5.83 6.87 5.35
C ARG A 33 5.97 8.03 4.37
N LYS A 34 6.54 9.16 4.81
CA LYS A 34 6.75 10.34 3.95
C LYS A 34 7.72 10.07 2.81
N ILE A 35 8.84 9.40 3.10
CA ILE A 35 9.84 9.04 2.09
C ILE A 35 9.23 8.14 1.03
N ILE A 36 8.51 7.08 1.43
CA ILE A 36 7.87 6.16 0.49
C ILE A 36 6.81 6.88 -0.35
N GLY A 37 5.99 7.73 0.27
CA GLY A 37 4.99 8.52 -0.45
C GLY A 37 5.63 9.43 -1.50
N ARG A 38 6.71 10.13 -1.15
CA ARG A 38 7.45 11.00 -2.06
C ARG A 38 8.06 10.22 -3.23
N VAL A 39 8.80 9.15 -2.95
CA VAL A 39 9.45 8.33 -4.00
C VAL A 39 8.41 7.69 -4.92
N PHE A 40 7.26 7.27 -4.38
CA PHE A 40 6.16 6.76 -5.20
C PHE A 40 5.63 7.81 -6.17
N VAL A 41 5.41 9.04 -5.71
CA VAL A 41 4.97 10.15 -6.57
C VAL A 41 6.00 10.46 -7.64
N GLU A 42 7.29 10.53 -7.29
CA GLU A 42 8.38 10.80 -8.24
C GLU A 42 8.42 9.75 -9.35
N VAL A 43 8.38 8.46 -8.98
CA VAL A 43 8.34 7.36 -9.95
C VAL A 43 7.05 7.40 -10.78
N PHE A 44 5.91 7.65 -10.16
CA PHE A 44 4.63 7.73 -10.87
C PHE A 44 4.61 8.86 -11.90
N ASP A 45 5.12 10.04 -11.54
CA ASP A 45 5.20 11.20 -12.43
C ASP A 45 6.15 10.95 -13.60
N GLU A 46 7.34 10.40 -13.33
CA GLU A 46 8.31 10.01 -14.37
C GLU A 46 7.71 9.04 -15.40
N GLU A 47 6.91 8.06 -14.96
CA GLU A 47 6.30 7.08 -15.84
C GLU A 47 5.05 7.63 -16.55
N ALA A 48 4.28 8.48 -15.88
CA ALA A 48 3.12 9.15 -16.47
C ALA A 48 3.56 10.09 -17.62
N LEU A 49 4.69 10.77 -17.49
CA LEU A 49 5.26 11.65 -18.53
C LEU A 49 5.72 10.91 -19.79
N LYS A 50 5.95 9.59 -19.71
CA LYS A 50 6.30 8.76 -20.88
C LYS A 50 5.08 8.35 -21.70
N LEU A 51 3.87 8.55 -21.17
CA LEU A 51 2.62 8.19 -21.83
C LEU A 51 2.04 9.41 -22.52
N ASP A 52 1.81 9.28 -23.83
CA ASP A 52 1.15 10.31 -24.61
C ASP A 52 -0.39 10.28 -24.44
N ASP A 53 -1.03 11.44 -24.52
CA ASP A 53 -2.50 11.64 -24.53
C ASP A 53 -3.27 11.13 -23.28
N VAL A 54 -2.63 11.07 -22.12
CA VAL A 54 -3.31 10.74 -20.85
C VAL A 54 -4.02 11.99 -20.30
N LYS A 55 -5.35 12.01 -20.36
CA LYS A 55 -6.19 13.13 -19.88
C LYS A 55 -6.74 12.94 -18.48
N TRP A 56 -6.87 11.68 -18.04
CA TRP A 56 -7.59 11.32 -16.82
C TRP A 56 -6.75 10.41 -15.94
N LEU A 57 -6.79 10.67 -14.63
CA LEU A 57 -6.27 9.81 -13.59
C LEU A 57 -7.45 9.18 -12.85
N ALA A 58 -7.59 7.86 -12.97
CA ALA A 58 -8.61 7.11 -12.24
C ALA A 58 -8.14 6.72 -10.84
N GLN A 59 -9.01 6.84 -9.84
CA GLN A 59 -8.74 6.40 -8.47
C GLN A 59 -9.85 5.53 -7.90
N GLY A 60 -9.45 4.56 -7.07
CA GLY A 60 -10.36 3.68 -6.36
C GLY A 60 -10.89 4.25 -5.04
N THR A 61 -10.99 5.57 -4.90
CA THR A 61 -11.52 6.22 -3.70
C THR A 61 -12.94 5.75 -3.41
N ILE A 62 -13.22 5.33 -2.17
CA ILE A 62 -14.55 4.88 -1.74
C ILE A 62 -15.18 5.84 -0.72
N TYR A 63 -16.48 5.68 -0.48
CA TYR A 63 -17.25 6.58 0.38
C TYR A 63 -16.67 6.76 1.80
N PRO A 64 -16.20 5.70 2.50
CA PRO A 64 -15.49 5.85 3.77
C PRO A 64 -14.28 6.80 3.70
N ASP A 65 -13.50 6.77 2.62
CA ASP A 65 -12.30 7.61 2.47
C ASP A 65 -12.68 9.10 2.34
N VAL A 66 -13.82 9.39 1.68
CA VAL A 66 -14.36 10.75 1.51
C VAL A 66 -14.76 11.33 2.86
N ILE A 67 -15.44 10.54 3.70
CA ILE A 67 -15.87 10.98 5.04
C ILE A 67 -14.65 11.23 5.93
N GLU A 68 -13.66 10.33 5.93
CA GLU A 68 -12.43 10.52 6.71
C GLU A 68 -11.69 11.82 6.30
N SER A 69 -11.66 12.10 5.00
CA SER A 69 -11.04 13.30 4.45
C SER A 69 -11.80 14.58 4.83
N ALA A 70 -13.14 14.55 4.79
CA ALA A 70 -13.99 15.68 5.15
C ALA A 70 -13.96 15.98 6.66
N ALA A 71 -13.96 14.94 7.51
CA ALA A 71 -13.86 15.08 8.96
C ALA A 71 -12.51 15.71 9.38
N SER A 72 -11.44 15.41 8.66
CA SER A 72 -10.11 15.98 8.89
C SER A 72 -10.06 17.49 8.58
N ALA A 73 -10.92 17.98 7.68
CA ALA A 73 -11.00 19.40 7.33
C ALA A 73 -11.76 20.25 8.36
N THR A 74 -12.65 19.65 9.17
CA THR A 74 -13.57 20.36 10.08
C THR A 74 -13.11 20.46 11.55
N GLY A 75 -11.92 19.96 11.89
CA GLY A 75 -11.22 20.34 13.13
C GLY A 75 -11.11 19.26 14.21
N LYS A 76 -9.94 19.25 14.87
CA LYS A 76 -9.51 18.43 16.03
C LYS A 76 -9.07 16.99 15.79
N ALA A 77 -8.62 16.63 14.59
CA ALA A 77 -7.77 15.45 14.40
C ALA A 77 -6.37 15.91 13.98
N HIS A 78 -5.40 15.77 14.88
CA HIS A 78 -3.98 15.93 14.58
C HIS A 78 -3.65 15.20 13.28
N VAL A 79 -3.07 15.91 12.30
CA VAL A 79 -2.12 15.59 11.20
C VAL A 79 -1.80 14.10 10.93
N ILE A 80 -2.76 13.20 11.07
CA ILE A 80 -2.62 11.77 10.87
C ILE A 80 -3.50 11.47 9.67
N LYS A 81 -2.84 11.09 8.58
CA LYS A 81 -3.35 10.87 7.21
C LYS A 81 -3.26 12.11 6.29
N SER A 82 -2.03 12.57 6.05
CA SER A 82 -1.72 13.52 4.98
C SER A 82 -1.70 12.92 3.56
N HIS A 83 -2.02 11.62 3.36
CA HIS A 83 -1.71 10.94 2.09
C HIS A 83 -2.71 9.86 1.63
N HIS A 84 -3.97 9.91 2.05
CA HIS A 84 -5.01 9.09 1.40
C HIS A 84 -5.92 10.03 0.61
N ASN A 85 -5.95 9.80 -0.71
CA ASN A 85 -6.49 10.65 -1.78
C ASN A 85 -5.58 11.82 -2.16
N VAL A 86 -4.61 11.53 -3.05
CA VAL A 86 -3.86 12.54 -3.84
C VAL A 86 -3.31 13.69 -3.01
N GLY A 87 -2.62 13.38 -1.91
CA GLY A 87 -1.95 14.40 -1.09
C GLY A 87 -0.64 14.93 -1.69
N GLY A 88 -0.27 14.55 -2.91
CA GLY A 88 1.08 14.83 -3.40
C GLY A 88 1.33 14.66 -4.89
N LEU A 89 0.32 14.65 -5.77
CA LEU A 89 0.67 14.78 -7.20
C LEU A 89 1.32 16.16 -7.43
N PRO A 90 2.38 16.25 -8.24
CA PRO A 90 3.01 17.53 -8.53
C PRO A 90 1.95 18.51 -9.03
N LYS A 91 2.01 19.78 -8.58
CA LYS A 91 1.08 20.84 -9.03
C LYS A 91 1.03 20.99 -10.55
N GLU A 92 2.02 20.44 -11.25
CA GLU A 92 2.20 20.51 -12.69
C GLU A 92 1.51 19.38 -13.45
N MET A 93 0.96 18.37 -12.77
CA MET A 93 0.31 17.23 -13.41
C MET A 93 -1.05 17.64 -14.00
N LYS A 94 -1.15 17.68 -15.34
CA LYS A 94 -2.31 18.18 -16.10
C LYS A 94 -3.41 17.14 -16.34
N MET A 95 -3.63 16.21 -15.41
CA MET A 95 -4.66 15.18 -15.55
C MET A 95 -5.91 15.51 -14.74
N GLY A 96 -7.09 15.30 -15.31
CA GLY A 96 -8.36 15.35 -14.58
C GLY A 96 -8.54 14.12 -13.69
N LEU A 97 -9.14 14.26 -12.51
CA LEU A 97 -9.39 13.15 -11.59
C LEU A 97 -10.73 12.46 -11.88
N VAL A 98 -10.76 11.12 -11.90
CA VAL A 98 -11.98 10.32 -12.03
C VAL A 98 -12.07 9.31 -10.88
N GLU A 99 -13.13 9.40 -10.06
CA GLU A 99 -13.33 8.57 -8.87
C GLU A 99 -14.67 7.82 -8.96
N PRO A 100 -14.77 6.74 -9.75
CA PRO A 100 -16.06 6.10 -10.06
C PRO A 100 -16.67 5.37 -8.85
N LEU A 101 -15.88 5.04 -7.83
CA LEU A 101 -16.32 4.28 -6.66
C LEU A 101 -16.63 5.18 -5.44
N ARG A 102 -16.60 6.49 -5.62
CA ARG A 102 -16.62 7.49 -4.53
C ARG A 102 -17.86 7.42 -3.64
N GLU A 103 -18.98 6.95 -4.18
CA GLU A 103 -20.27 6.87 -3.47
C GLU A 103 -20.54 5.47 -2.88
N LEU A 104 -19.61 4.54 -3.02
CA LEU A 104 -19.80 3.13 -2.66
C LEU A 104 -19.08 2.75 -1.37
N PHE A 105 -19.66 1.80 -0.64
CA PHE A 105 -19.01 1.10 0.48
C PHE A 105 -18.21 -0.12 0.01
N LYS A 106 -17.33 -0.61 0.88
CA LYS A 106 -16.39 -1.70 0.56
C LYS A 106 -17.08 -3.02 0.17
N ASP A 107 -18.24 -3.31 0.75
CA ASP A 107 -19.05 -4.48 0.40
C ASP A 107 -19.71 -4.35 -0.97
N GLU A 108 -20.15 -3.14 -1.35
CA GLU A 108 -20.70 -2.84 -2.67
C GLU A 108 -19.62 -2.94 -3.76
N VAL A 109 -18.43 -2.38 -3.51
CA VAL A 109 -17.29 -2.51 -4.42
C VAL A 109 -16.91 -3.97 -4.65
N ARG A 110 -16.98 -4.81 -3.60
CA ARG A 110 -16.75 -6.26 -3.74
C ARG A 110 -17.81 -6.93 -4.60
N LYS A 111 -19.08 -6.61 -4.43
CA LYS A 111 -20.18 -7.15 -5.27
C LYS A 111 -19.97 -6.79 -6.73
N ILE A 112 -19.67 -5.51 -7.03
CA ILE A 112 -19.36 -5.06 -8.39
C ILE A 112 -18.16 -5.83 -8.95
N GLY A 113 -17.11 -6.02 -8.16
CA GLY A 113 -15.95 -6.79 -8.59
C GLY A 113 -16.28 -8.24 -8.98
N LEU A 114 -17.18 -8.91 -8.24
CA LEU A 114 -17.62 -10.26 -8.56
C LEU A 114 -18.40 -10.31 -9.88
N GLU A 115 -19.30 -9.35 -10.10
CA GLU A 115 -20.06 -9.22 -11.36
C GLU A 115 -19.16 -8.89 -12.56
N LEU A 116 -18.05 -8.18 -12.34
CA LEU A 116 -17.02 -7.93 -13.34
C LEU A 116 -16.10 -9.14 -13.59
N GLY A 117 -16.31 -10.25 -12.88
CA GLY A 117 -15.53 -11.49 -13.05
C GLY A 117 -14.19 -11.50 -12.30
N LEU A 118 -13.97 -10.61 -11.34
CA LEU A 118 -12.76 -10.63 -10.52
C LEU A 118 -12.76 -11.86 -9.59
N PRO A 119 -11.64 -12.60 -9.46
CA PRO A 119 -11.55 -13.75 -8.57
C PRO A 119 -11.87 -13.39 -7.12
N TYR A 120 -12.63 -14.25 -6.44
CA TYR A 120 -13.02 -14.07 -5.03
C TYR A 120 -11.80 -13.82 -4.12
N ASP A 121 -10.75 -14.63 -4.24
CA ASP A 121 -9.54 -14.51 -3.42
C ASP A 121 -8.77 -13.18 -3.64
N MET A 122 -9.07 -12.47 -4.73
CA MET A 122 -8.53 -11.15 -4.98
C MET A 122 -9.33 -10.06 -4.24
N LEU A 123 -10.66 -10.14 -4.27
CA LEU A 123 -11.57 -9.16 -3.65
C LEU A 123 -11.61 -9.27 -2.11
N TYR A 124 -11.40 -10.48 -1.60
CA TYR A 124 -11.45 -10.79 -0.17
C TYR A 124 -10.06 -10.89 0.48
N ARG A 125 -9.00 -10.56 -0.28
CA ARG A 125 -7.66 -10.46 0.27
C ARG A 125 -7.59 -9.44 1.41
N HIS A 126 -6.79 -9.75 2.43
CA HIS A 126 -6.57 -8.84 3.56
C HIS A 126 -5.98 -7.50 3.08
N PRO A 127 -6.31 -6.39 3.75
CA PRO A 127 -5.76 -5.09 3.41
C PRO A 127 -4.24 -5.08 3.61
N PHE A 128 -3.52 -4.54 2.64
CA PHE A 128 -2.07 -4.34 2.69
C PHE A 128 -1.76 -2.84 2.70
N PRO A 129 -0.88 -2.36 3.59
CA PRO A 129 -0.60 -0.93 3.70
C PRO A 129 0.18 -0.41 2.48
N GLY A 130 -0.07 0.84 2.08
CA GLY A 130 0.65 1.49 0.97
C GLY A 130 2.19 1.51 1.14
N PRO A 131 2.72 1.86 2.33
CA PRO A 131 4.16 1.73 2.63
C PRO A 131 4.70 0.29 2.67
N GLY A 132 3.82 -0.70 2.51
CA GLY A 132 4.14 -2.12 2.48
C GLY A 132 5.00 -2.60 3.62
N LEU A 133 6.13 -3.22 3.29
CA LEU A 133 7.06 -3.76 4.27
C LEU A 133 7.84 -2.68 5.03
N GLY A 134 7.91 -1.44 4.54
CA GLY A 134 8.63 -0.34 5.19
C GLY A 134 8.11 -0.02 6.59
N VAL A 135 6.82 -0.30 6.85
CA VAL A 135 6.19 -0.17 8.18
C VAL A 135 6.14 -1.48 8.97
N ARG A 136 6.43 -2.63 8.33
CA ARG A 136 6.49 -3.95 8.98
C ARG A 136 7.91 -4.35 9.41
N VAL A 137 8.93 -3.61 8.97
CA VAL A 137 10.30 -3.71 9.51
C VAL A 137 10.45 -2.64 10.60
N LEU A 138 10.71 -3.07 11.84
CA LEU A 138 10.99 -2.15 12.93
C LEU A 138 12.43 -1.66 12.85
N GLY A 139 12.60 -0.34 12.80
CA GLY A 139 13.88 0.31 12.55
C GLY A 139 14.20 0.49 11.07
N GLU A 140 15.49 0.46 10.75
CA GLU A 140 16.04 0.64 9.41
C GLU A 140 15.60 -0.47 8.45
N VAL A 141 15.14 -0.07 7.27
CA VAL A 141 14.70 -1.00 6.21
C VAL A 141 15.90 -1.41 5.38
N LYS A 142 16.18 -2.72 5.32
CA LYS A 142 17.22 -3.30 4.47
C LYS A 142 16.66 -4.41 3.60
N LYS A 143 17.27 -4.60 2.43
CA LYS A 143 16.90 -5.67 1.49
C LYS A 143 16.86 -7.05 2.15
N GLU A 144 17.88 -7.38 2.93
CA GLU A 144 17.97 -8.65 3.66
C GLU A 144 16.79 -8.88 4.63
N TYR A 145 16.34 -7.82 5.31
CA TYR A 145 15.22 -7.90 6.24
C TYR A 145 13.90 -8.04 5.48
N CYS A 146 13.74 -7.31 4.38
CA CYS A 146 12.58 -7.45 3.50
C CYS A 146 12.52 -8.85 2.87
N ASP A 147 13.65 -9.41 2.42
CA ASP A 147 13.75 -10.75 1.85
C ASP A 147 13.36 -11.84 2.86
N LEU A 148 13.80 -11.70 4.11
CA LEU A 148 13.40 -12.60 5.19
C LEU A 148 11.92 -12.46 5.54
N LEU A 149 11.45 -11.22 5.70
CA LEU A 149 10.07 -10.92 6.05
C LEU A 149 9.10 -11.41 4.98
N ARG A 150 9.41 -11.25 3.69
CA ARG A 150 8.59 -11.78 2.58
C ARG A 150 8.40 -13.30 2.68
N ARG A 151 9.47 -14.04 3.00
CA ARG A 151 9.40 -15.50 3.19
C ARG A 151 8.57 -15.87 4.41
N ALA A 152 8.77 -15.16 5.53
CA ALA A 152 7.99 -15.39 6.74
C ALA A 152 6.50 -15.10 6.54
N ASP A 153 6.16 -14.00 5.88
CA ASP A 153 4.78 -13.62 5.55
C ASP A 153 4.13 -14.65 4.62
N ALA A 154 4.85 -15.11 3.59
CA ALA A 154 4.36 -16.14 2.67
C ALA A 154 3.99 -17.43 3.40
N ILE A 155 4.89 -17.95 4.25
CA ILE A 155 4.65 -19.16 5.05
C ILE A 155 3.46 -18.94 5.99
N PHE A 156 3.41 -17.80 6.69
CA PHE A 156 2.34 -17.52 7.64
C PHE A 156 0.95 -17.47 6.98
N ILE A 157 0.86 -16.83 5.82
CA ILE A 157 -0.39 -16.73 5.06
C ILE A 157 -0.77 -18.10 4.48
N GLU A 158 0.19 -18.88 3.98
CA GLU A 158 -0.05 -20.24 3.49
C GLU A 158 -0.62 -21.15 4.58
N GLU A 159 -0.04 -21.14 5.78
CA GLU A 159 -0.52 -21.94 6.90
C GLU A 159 -1.90 -21.46 7.42
N LEU A 160 -2.18 -20.15 7.37
CA LEU A 160 -3.51 -19.62 7.68
C LEU A 160 -4.59 -20.10 6.70
N HIS A 161 -4.24 -20.23 5.42
CA HIS A 161 -5.13 -20.83 4.42
C HIS A 161 -5.33 -22.33 4.68
N LYS A 162 -4.25 -23.09 4.90
CA LYS A 162 -4.32 -24.53 5.21
C LYS A 162 -5.15 -24.84 6.46
N ALA A 163 -5.16 -23.94 7.44
CA ALA A 163 -5.92 -24.08 8.68
C ALA A 163 -7.37 -23.55 8.62
N ASP A 164 -7.84 -23.07 7.46
CA ASP A 164 -9.16 -22.43 7.31
C ASP A 164 -9.38 -21.25 8.29
N LEU A 165 -8.32 -20.51 8.58
CA LEU A 165 -8.33 -19.37 9.51
C LEU A 165 -8.27 -18.02 8.80
N TYR A 166 -7.79 -17.97 7.55
CA TYR A 166 -7.57 -16.72 6.82
C TYR A 166 -8.83 -15.82 6.77
N ASN A 167 -9.99 -16.40 6.48
CA ASN A 167 -11.26 -15.67 6.38
C ASN A 167 -11.92 -15.39 7.75
N LYS A 168 -11.37 -15.92 8.85
CA LYS A 168 -11.89 -15.74 10.22
C LYS A 168 -11.23 -14.57 10.94
N VAL A 169 -10.18 -13.98 10.36
CA VAL A 169 -9.48 -12.82 10.90
C VAL A 169 -9.59 -11.65 9.93
N SER A 170 -9.61 -10.42 10.47
CA SER A 170 -9.74 -9.20 9.66
C SER A 170 -8.44 -8.84 8.93
N GLN A 171 -7.29 -9.18 9.51
CA GLN A 171 -5.97 -8.96 8.94
C GLN A 171 -4.94 -9.91 9.58
N ALA A 172 -4.03 -10.43 8.76
CA ALA A 172 -2.88 -11.21 9.21
C ALA A 172 -1.61 -10.71 8.51
N PHE A 173 -0.53 -10.57 9.28
CA PHE A 173 0.78 -10.19 8.75
C PHE A 173 1.91 -10.50 9.74
N THR A 174 3.12 -10.56 9.22
CA THR A 174 4.35 -10.68 10.00
C THR A 174 5.05 -9.33 10.16
N VAL A 175 5.82 -9.19 11.24
CA VAL A 175 6.62 -7.99 11.56
C VAL A 175 8.05 -8.45 11.87
N SER A 176 9.03 -7.74 11.31
CA SER A 176 10.45 -7.99 11.61
C SER A 176 10.88 -7.10 12.77
N CYS A 177 11.11 -7.72 13.93
CA CYS A 177 11.64 -7.05 15.12
C CYS A 177 13.10 -7.41 15.32
N ARG A 178 14.01 -6.42 15.25
CA ARG A 178 15.41 -6.64 15.60
C ARG A 178 15.61 -6.42 17.09
N PHE A 179 15.79 -7.51 17.83
CA PHE A 179 16.30 -7.45 19.20
C PHE A 179 17.80 -7.67 19.17
N VAL A 180 18.56 -6.72 19.72
CA VAL A 180 19.96 -6.98 20.06
C VAL A 180 19.94 -7.77 21.36
N ARG A 181 20.25 -9.07 21.28
CA ARG A 181 20.45 -9.88 22.48
C ARG A 181 21.62 -9.26 23.26
N ARG A 182 21.37 -8.85 24.51
CA ARG A 182 22.45 -8.37 25.38
C ARG A 182 23.49 -9.48 25.52
N ARG A 183 24.77 -9.10 25.63
CA ARG A 183 25.90 -10.04 25.79
C ARG A 183 25.77 -10.94 27.03
N ASP A 184 24.91 -10.57 27.98
CA ASP A 184 24.60 -11.32 29.20
C ASP A 184 23.52 -12.41 29.03
N GLY A 185 23.00 -12.60 27.81
CA GLY A 185 22.02 -13.63 27.49
C GLY A 185 20.59 -13.33 27.96
N ARG A 186 20.33 -12.16 28.55
CA ARG A 186 18.99 -11.76 29.01
C ARG A 186 18.23 -10.99 27.92
N TRP A 187 16.92 -11.23 27.84
CA TRP A 187 16.01 -10.40 27.06
C TRP A 187 15.73 -9.10 27.81
N PRO A 188 15.51 -7.97 27.12
CA PRO A 188 15.11 -6.71 27.75
C PRO A 188 13.79 -6.84 28.51
#